data_AF-A0AAV0KPF4-F1
#
_entry.id   AF-A0AAV0KPF4-F1
#
_cell.length_a   1.000
_cell.length_b   1.000
_cell.length_c   1.000
_cell.angle_alpha   90.00
_cell.angle_beta   90.00
_cell.angle_gamma   90.00
#
_symmetry.space_group_name_H-M   'P 1'
#
loop_
_entity.id
_entity.type
_entity.pdbx_description
1 polymer ?
#
loop_
_entity_poly.entity_id
_entity_poly.type
_entity_poly.pdbx_seq_one_letter_code
_entity_poly.pdbx_strand_id
1 'polypeptide(L)'
;MAKCNYCKKQLVSKSNNGTTHLKNHTTICVRKKIRDGSQKILGPHYLAKGNQDLVASAFKSDFSKRELAVAITMHEYPLSMVHHHYFKRFVYSLQPLFTVPSRNTKKKEVFKIYDTERAKIQSMFDSNRGRIAITLIFGLPPIKRRGTWLLQLIILTTHRCLGAICLVKTCTLYLFKSLVYVS
;
A
#
# COMPACT_ATOMS: atom_id res chain seq x y z
N MET A 1 -30.09 -27.76 12.53
CA MET A 1 -28.66 -27.35 12.45
C MET A 1 -28.56 -25.84 12.44
N ALA A 2 -27.62 -25.27 13.20
CA ALA A 2 -27.38 -23.83 13.23
C ALA A 2 -26.02 -23.50 12.60
N LYS A 3 -25.91 -22.42 11.83
CA LYS A 3 -24.65 -22.00 11.19
C LYS A 3 -24.18 -20.69 11.79
N CYS A 4 -22.92 -20.64 12.24
CA CYS A 4 -22.37 -19.39 12.75
C CYS A 4 -22.15 -18.37 11.61
N ASN A 5 -22.62 -17.13 11.79
CA ASN A 5 -22.49 -16.09 10.77
C ASN A 5 -21.04 -15.67 10.50
N TYR A 6 -20.18 -15.74 11.51
CA TYR A 6 -18.78 -15.31 11.45
C TYR A 6 -17.86 -16.41 10.92
N CYS A 7 -17.89 -17.58 11.55
CA CYS A 7 -16.97 -18.67 11.19
C CYS A 7 -17.54 -19.67 10.19
N LYS A 8 -18.82 -19.57 9.85
CA LYS A 8 -19.53 -20.49 8.94
C LYS A 8 -19.50 -21.97 9.39
N LYS A 9 -18.96 -22.27 10.59
CA LYS A 9 -18.98 -23.60 11.20
C LYS A 9 -20.43 -23.98 11.49
N GLN A 10 -20.78 -25.21 11.13
CA GLN A 10 -22.07 -25.79 11.47
C GLN A 10 -22.03 -26.27 12.91
N LEU A 11 -23.02 -25.85 13.68
CA LEU A 11 -23.23 -26.20 15.07
C LEU A 11 -24.46 -27.11 15.13
N VAL A 12 -24.35 -28.16 15.96
CA VAL A 12 -25.47 -29.05 16.22
C VAL A 12 -26.56 -28.26 16.93
N SER A 13 -27.77 -28.36 16.40
CA SER A 13 -28.98 -27.76 16.96
C SER A 13 -30.07 -28.79 16.73
N LYS A 14 -30.35 -29.55 17.80
CA LYS A 14 -31.49 -30.46 17.96
C LYS A 14 -32.51 -29.73 18.84
N SER A 15 -33.81 -29.96 18.63
CA SER A 15 -34.90 -29.35 19.39
C SER A 15 -34.77 -29.57 20.91
N ASN A 16 -34.17 -30.69 21.33
CA ASN A 16 -34.00 -31.07 22.73
C ASN A 16 -32.68 -30.57 23.36
N ASN A 17 -31.81 -29.93 22.59
CA ASN A 17 -30.54 -29.40 23.10
C ASN A 17 -30.68 -27.91 23.43
N GLY A 18 -30.30 -27.51 24.65
CA GLY A 18 -30.28 -26.10 25.05
C GLY A 18 -29.34 -25.22 24.20
N THR A 19 -29.50 -23.91 24.29
CA THR A 19 -28.74 -22.92 23.50
C THR A 19 -27.33 -22.64 24.03
N THR A 20 -26.95 -23.23 25.18
CA THR A 20 -25.69 -22.99 25.88
C THR A 20 -24.46 -23.22 24.99
N HIS A 21 -24.44 -24.28 24.19
CA HIS A 21 -23.31 -24.55 23.28
C HIS A 21 -23.17 -23.48 22.18
N LEU A 22 -24.29 -22.94 21.68
CA LEU A 22 -24.28 -21.87 20.69
C LEU A 22 -23.80 -20.56 21.33
N LYS A 23 -24.25 -20.26 22.55
CA LYS A 23 -23.81 -19.10 23.33
C LYS A 23 -22.31 -19.16 23.63
N ASN A 24 -21.82 -20.31 24.09
CA ASN A 24 -20.39 -20.56 24.33
C ASN A 24 -19.59 -20.44 23.04
N HIS A 25 -20.10 -20.94 21.92
CA HIS A 25 -19.46 -20.73 20.62
C HIS A 25 -19.32 -19.24 20.30
N THR A 26 -20.37 -18.43 20.51
CA THR A 26 -20.31 -16.99 20.21
C THR A 26 -19.36 -16.19 21.10
N THR A 27 -18.96 -16.67 22.28
CA THR A 27 -17.96 -16.00 23.12
C THR A 27 -16.52 -16.39 22.76
N ILE A 28 -16.29 -17.64 22.33
CA ILE A 28 -14.95 -18.14 21.96
C ILE A 28 -14.62 -18.01 20.47
N CYS A 29 -15.59 -17.69 19.61
CA CYS A 29 -15.41 -17.68 18.17
C CYS A 29 -14.30 -16.67 17.75
N VAL A 30 -13.15 -17.20 17.33
CA VAL A 30 -11.99 -16.41 16.91
C VAL A 30 -12.35 -15.44 15.79
N ARG A 31 -13.08 -15.90 14.76
CA ARG A 31 -13.53 -15.04 13.65
C ARG A 31 -14.48 -13.92 14.10
N LYS A 32 -15.24 -14.10 15.17
CA LYS A 32 -16.06 -13.03 15.77
C LYS A 32 -15.18 -12.04 16.53
N LYS A 33 -14.25 -12.52 17.38
CA LYS A 33 -13.31 -11.66 18.12
C LYS A 33 -12.44 -10.78 17.20
N ILE A 34 -12.00 -11.36 16.09
CA ILE A 34 -11.26 -10.68 15.03
C ILE A 34 -12.11 -9.58 14.37
N ARG A 35 -13.40 -9.86 14.07
CA ARG A 35 -14.30 -8.89 13.42
C ARG A 35 -14.76 -7.77 14.34
N ASP A 36 -15.02 -8.09 15.61
CA ASP A 36 -15.50 -7.14 16.62
C ASP A 36 -14.37 -6.21 17.12
N GLY A 37 -13.14 -6.33 16.58
CA GLY A 37 -11.98 -5.51 16.97
C GLY A 37 -11.49 -5.75 18.40
N SER A 38 -12.10 -6.70 19.11
CA SER A 38 -11.78 -7.06 20.51
C SER A 38 -10.39 -7.66 20.67
N GLN A 39 -9.77 -8.15 19.60
CA GLN A 39 -8.41 -8.65 19.59
C GLN A 39 -7.48 -7.61 18.96
N LYS A 40 -6.88 -6.77 19.80
CA LYS A 40 -5.79 -5.87 19.39
C LYS A 40 -4.52 -6.71 19.21
N ILE A 41 -3.88 -6.61 18.06
CA ILE A 41 -2.60 -7.27 17.82
C ILE A 41 -1.52 -6.26 18.22
N LEU A 42 -0.63 -6.67 19.12
CA LEU A 42 0.58 -5.92 19.41
C LEU A 42 1.49 -6.07 18.18
N GLY A 43 1.65 -4.99 17.43
CA GLY A 43 2.41 -5.01 16.19
C GLY A 43 3.37 -3.82 16.14
N PRO A 44 4.50 -3.96 15.42
CA PRO A 44 5.38 -2.84 15.16
C PRO A 44 4.61 -1.78 14.39
N HIS A 45 4.57 -0.57 14.93
CA HIS A 45 4.07 0.58 14.19
C HIS A 45 5.21 1.06 13.28
N TYR A 46 5.14 0.72 11.99
CA TYR A 46 6.10 1.22 11.00
C TYR A 46 5.80 2.71 10.73
N LEU A 47 6.25 3.58 11.63
CA LEU A 47 6.39 4.99 11.33
C LEU A 47 7.62 5.17 10.45
N ALA A 48 7.46 5.99 9.42
CA ALA A 48 8.60 6.56 8.72
C ALA A 48 9.50 7.21 9.78
N LYS A 49 10.71 6.64 9.95
CA LYS A 49 11.77 7.01 10.90
C LYS A 49 11.82 6.17 12.20
N GLY A 50 12.38 4.97 12.09
CA GLY A 50 13.37 4.41 13.03
C GLY A 50 12.95 3.93 14.42
N ASN A 51 11.83 4.39 14.98
CA ASN A 51 11.40 3.94 16.32
C ASN A 51 10.31 2.86 16.21
N GLN A 52 10.69 1.64 16.60
CA GLN A 52 9.78 0.50 16.72
C GLN A 52 9.05 0.56 18.07
N ASP A 53 8.05 1.43 18.17
CA ASP A 53 7.11 1.35 19.28
C ASP A 53 6.06 0.27 18.99
N LEU A 54 5.91 -0.67 19.93
CA LEU A 54 4.87 -1.68 19.89
C LEU A 54 3.55 -1.06 20.35
N VAL A 55 2.64 -0.82 19.42
CA VAL A 55 1.33 -0.23 19.72
C VAL A 55 0.25 -1.30 19.57
N ALA A 56 -0.55 -1.49 20.63
CA ALA A 56 -1.76 -2.30 20.57
C ALA A 56 -2.84 -1.58 19.75
N SER A 57 -2.82 -1.76 18.43
CA SER A 57 -3.71 -1.08 17.50
C SER A 57 -4.66 -2.07 16.83
N ALA A 58 -5.90 -1.63 16.60
CA ALA A 58 -6.84 -2.36 15.77
C ALA A 58 -6.39 -2.29 14.31
N PHE A 59 -6.68 -3.35 13.55
CA PHE A 59 -6.34 -3.39 12.13
C PHE A 59 -7.04 -2.26 11.35
N LYS A 60 -6.25 -1.38 10.73
CA LYS A 60 -6.72 -0.31 9.85
C LYS A 60 -6.48 -0.69 8.39
N SER A 61 -7.55 -1.01 7.67
CA SER A 61 -7.45 -1.44 6.27
C SER A 61 -6.79 -0.41 5.37
N ASP A 62 -7.01 0.89 5.61
CA ASP A 62 -6.50 1.95 4.74
C ASP A 62 -4.97 2.09 4.79
N PHE A 63 -4.35 1.81 5.94
CA PHE A 63 -2.91 1.77 6.06
C PHE A 63 -2.31 0.69 5.14
N SER A 64 -2.84 -0.53 5.20
CA SER A 64 -2.38 -1.62 4.32
C SER A 64 -2.64 -1.35 2.83
N LYS A 65 -3.71 -0.64 2.47
CA LYS A 65 -3.95 -0.23 1.07
C LYS A 65 -2.89 0.77 0.60
N ARG A 66 -2.53 1.73 1.46
CA ARG A 66 -1.48 2.71 1.18
C ARG A 66 -0.12 2.03 1.01
N GLU A 67 0.26 1.15 1.94
CA GLU A 67 1.53 0.41 1.85
C GLU A 67 1.59 -0.45 0.58
N LEU A 68 0.49 -1.10 0.21
CA LEU A 68 0.42 -1.84 -1.06
C LEU A 68 0.61 -0.93 -2.28
N ALA A 69 0.04 0.28 -2.26
CA ALA A 69 0.22 1.26 -3.33
C ALA A 69 1.66 1.79 -3.40
N VAL A 70 2.30 2.01 -2.25
CA VAL A 70 3.73 2.36 -2.17
C VAL A 70 4.58 1.24 -2.77
N ALA A 71 4.39 -0.01 -2.36
CA ALA A 71 5.14 -1.14 -2.90
C ALA A 71 4.99 -1.28 -4.43
N ILE A 72 3.77 -1.10 -4.94
CA ILE A 72 3.49 -1.11 -6.38
C ILE A 72 4.24 0.01 -7.12
N THR A 73 4.25 1.20 -6.55
CA THR A 73 4.91 2.38 -7.15
C THR A 73 6.43 2.23 -7.10
N MET A 74 6.97 1.75 -5.98
CA MET A 74 8.40 1.60 -5.75
C MET A 74 9.04 0.50 -6.60
N HIS A 75 8.35 -0.62 -6.76
CA HIS A 75 8.87 -1.80 -7.46
C HIS A 75 8.24 -2.03 -8.84
N GLU A 76 7.46 -1.06 -9.34
CA GLU A 76 6.85 -1.09 -10.68
C GLU A 76 6.01 -2.36 -10.90
N TYR A 77 5.30 -2.82 -9.85
CA TYR A 77 4.50 -4.03 -9.94
C TYR A 77 3.21 -3.81 -10.74
N PRO A 78 2.80 -4.79 -11.57
CA PRO A 78 1.60 -4.65 -12.36
C PRO A 78 0.38 -4.50 -11.49
N LEU A 79 -0.50 -3.57 -11.86
CA LEU A 79 -1.75 -3.38 -11.12
C LEU A 79 -2.63 -4.62 -11.19
N SER A 80 -2.44 -5.52 -12.17
CA SER A 80 -3.09 -6.83 -12.25
C SER A 80 -2.69 -7.79 -11.13
N MET A 81 -1.55 -7.59 -10.45
CA MET A 81 -1.04 -8.48 -9.39
C MET A 81 -2.08 -8.77 -8.29
N VAL A 82 -2.95 -7.81 -7.96
CA VAL A 82 -4.00 -8.05 -6.93
C VAL A 82 -5.04 -9.07 -7.33
N HIS A 83 -5.20 -9.37 -8.62
CA HIS A 83 -6.14 -10.37 -9.10
C HIS A 83 -5.54 -11.78 -9.05
N HIS A 84 -4.22 -11.92 -8.91
CA HIS A 84 -3.57 -13.22 -8.89
C HIS A 84 -4.02 -14.04 -7.69
N HIS A 85 -4.40 -15.30 -7.93
CA HIS A 85 -4.95 -16.19 -6.92
C HIS A 85 -3.97 -16.39 -5.75
N TYR A 86 -2.72 -16.71 -6.04
CA TYR A 86 -1.69 -16.96 -5.03
C TYR A 86 -1.32 -15.69 -4.25
N PHE A 87 -1.38 -14.51 -4.87
CA PHE A 87 -1.20 -13.25 -4.18
C PHE A 87 -2.31 -13.02 -3.14
N LYS A 88 -3.57 -13.21 -3.51
CA LYS A 88 -4.70 -13.11 -2.57
C LYS A 88 -4.56 -14.12 -1.43
N ARG A 89 -4.20 -15.36 -1.74
CA ARG A 89 -4.00 -16.42 -0.73
C ARG A 89 -2.88 -16.07 0.24
N PHE A 90 -1.75 -15.56 -0.25
CA PHE A 90 -0.66 -15.05 0.58
C PHE A 90 -1.13 -13.93 1.51
N VAL A 91 -1.79 -12.90 0.97
CA VAL A 91 -2.28 -11.77 1.76
C VAL A 91 -3.30 -12.19 2.82
N TYR A 92 -4.25 -13.07 2.48
CA TYR A 92 -5.23 -13.58 3.45
C TYR A 92 -4.60 -14.46 4.53
N SER A 93 -3.46 -15.11 4.25
CA SER A 93 -2.72 -15.86 5.27
C SER A 93 -2.03 -14.94 6.27
N LEU A 94 -1.60 -13.74 5.84
CA LEU A 94 -1.01 -12.72 6.70
C LEU A 94 -2.05 -11.96 7.52
N GLN A 95 -3.11 -11.49 6.88
CA GLN A 95 -4.15 -10.69 7.52
C GLN A 95 -5.53 -11.05 6.94
N PRO A 96 -6.29 -11.93 7.60
CA PRO A 96 -7.61 -12.35 7.13
C PRO A 96 -8.65 -11.24 7.03
N LEU A 97 -8.48 -10.14 7.78
CA LEU A 97 -9.39 -8.98 7.73
C LEU A 97 -9.15 -8.07 6.53
N PHE A 98 -8.00 -8.17 5.88
CA PHE A 98 -7.67 -7.30 4.77
C PHE A 98 -8.32 -7.82 3.49
N THR A 99 -9.25 -7.03 2.95
CA THR A 99 -9.83 -7.31 1.63
C THR A 99 -8.92 -6.70 0.57
N VAL A 100 -8.37 -7.54 -0.30
CA VAL A 100 -7.47 -7.08 -1.38
C VAL A 100 -8.24 -6.12 -2.31
N PRO A 101 -7.74 -4.87 -2.49
CA PRO A 101 -8.45 -3.84 -3.26
C PRO A 101 -8.49 -4.16 -4.76
N SER A 102 -9.50 -3.62 -5.43
CA SER A 102 -9.60 -3.70 -6.90
C SER A 102 -8.47 -2.91 -7.59
N ARG A 103 -8.25 -3.18 -8.89
CA ARG A 103 -7.33 -2.40 -9.72
C ARG A 103 -7.62 -0.90 -9.65
N ASN A 104 -8.88 -0.52 -9.74
CA ASN A 104 -9.31 0.88 -9.74
C ASN A 104 -9.07 1.55 -8.38
N THR A 105 -9.34 0.84 -7.29
CA THR A 105 -9.05 1.32 -5.94
C THR A 105 -7.56 1.57 -5.77
N LYS A 106 -6.71 0.66 -6.24
CA LYS A 106 -5.25 0.88 -6.19
C LYS A 106 -4.80 2.05 -7.05
N LYS A 107 -5.33 2.20 -8.27
CA LYS A 107 -5.05 3.38 -9.11
C LYS A 107 -5.35 4.66 -8.33
N LYS A 108 -6.53 4.73 -7.68
CA LYS A 108 -6.90 5.87 -6.82
C LYS A 108 -5.93 6.08 -5.67
N GLU A 109 -5.48 5.03 -4.98
CA GLU A 109 -4.49 5.17 -3.90
C GLU A 109 -3.13 5.65 -4.40
N VAL A 110 -2.67 5.17 -5.56
CA VAL A 110 -1.45 5.66 -6.21
C VAL A 110 -1.58 7.16 -6.55
N PHE A 111 -2.72 7.57 -7.13
CA PHE A 111 -2.97 8.99 -7.43
C PHE A 111 -2.98 9.85 -6.16
N LYS A 112 -3.56 9.39 -5.06
CA LYS A 112 -3.51 10.13 -3.78
C LYS A 112 -2.07 10.35 -3.30
N ILE A 113 -1.21 9.34 -3.43
CA ILE A 113 0.21 9.45 -3.09
C ILE A 113 0.87 10.50 -4.00
N TYR A 114 0.63 10.40 -5.31
CA TYR A 114 1.13 11.36 -6.30
C TYR A 114 0.71 12.80 -5.97
N ASP A 115 -0.57 13.05 -5.73
CA ASP A 115 -1.09 14.39 -5.44
C ASP A 115 -0.48 14.97 -4.17
N THR A 116 -0.30 14.12 -3.15
CA THR A 116 0.33 14.51 -1.89
C THR A 116 1.79 14.91 -2.11
N GLU A 117 2.57 14.12 -2.84
CA GLU A 117 3.97 14.43 -3.14
C GLU A 117 4.09 15.64 -4.06
N ARG A 118 3.21 15.76 -5.07
CA ARG A 118 3.15 16.92 -5.96
C ARG A 118 2.90 18.21 -5.17
N ALA A 119 1.96 18.22 -4.24
CA ALA A 119 1.67 19.40 -3.42
C ALA A 119 2.86 19.81 -2.54
N LYS A 120 3.56 18.84 -1.95
CA LYS A 120 4.80 19.11 -1.18
C LYS A 120 5.88 19.73 -2.05
N ILE A 121 6.09 19.17 -3.24
CA ILE A 121 7.07 19.67 -4.21
C ILE A 121 6.71 21.08 -4.66
N GLN A 122 5.43 21.34 -4.93
CA GLN A 122 4.96 22.68 -5.30
C GLN A 122 5.26 23.69 -4.18
N SER A 123 4.93 23.36 -2.92
CA SER A 123 5.25 24.20 -1.77
C SER A 123 6.74 24.48 -1.62
N MET A 124 7.60 23.48 -1.87
CA MET A 124 9.05 23.66 -1.86
C MET A 124 9.52 24.59 -2.98
N PHE A 125 8.90 24.51 -4.16
CA PHE A 125 9.21 25.41 -5.28
C PHE A 125 8.77 26.85 -5.03
N ASP A 126 7.57 27.05 -4.48
CA ASP A 126 7.04 28.38 -4.16
C ASP A 126 7.91 29.10 -3.10
N SER A 127 8.51 28.32 -2.20
CA SER A 127 9.41 28.83 -1.16
C SER A 127 10.82 29.15 -1.68
N ASN A 128 11.19 28.64 -2.87
CA ASN A 128 12.52 28.80 -3.41
C ASN A 128 12.64 30.10 -4.22
N ARG A 129 13.51 31.02 -3.78
CA ARG A 129 13.77 32.29 -4.48
C ARG A 129 14.80 32.17 -5.62
N GLY A 130 15.40 30.99 -5.80
CA GLY A 130 16.40 30.73 -6.84
C GLY A 130 15.78 30.38 -8.21
N ARG A 131 16.54 30.58 -9.28
CA ARG A 131 16.14 30.14 -10.64
C ARG A 131 16.31 28.63 -10.76
N ILE A 132 15.34 27.97 -11.37
CA ILE A 132 15.35 26.52 -11.60
C ILE A 132 15.30 26.28 -13.10
N ALA A 133 16.27 25.54 -13.62
CA ALA A 133 16.27 25.07 -15.00
C ALA A 133 15.75 23.62 -15.02
N ILE A 134 14.69 23.37 -15.80
CA ILE A 134 14.13 22.04 -16.01
C ILE A 134 14.37 21.67 -17.47
N THR A 135 15.18 20.64 -17.71
CA THR A 135 15.36 20.07 -19.05
C THR A 135 14.50 18.84 -19.20
N LEU A 136 13.45 18.93 -20.01
CA LEU A 136 12.62 17.78 -20.40
C LEU A 136 13.20 17.17 -21.67
N ILE A 137 13.59 15.90 -21.61
CA ILE A 137 14.06 15.16 -22.78
C ILE A 137 12.89 14.31 -23.29
N PHE A 138 12.37 14.68 -24.46
CA PHE A 138 11.39 13.87 -25.18
C PHE A 138 12.09 13.11 -26.31
N GLY A 139 11.94 11.78 -26.34
CA GLY A 139 12.19 11.00 -27.57
C GLY A 139 13.57 10.36 -27.75
N LEU A 140 14.26 9.92 -26.70
CA LEU A 140 15.35 8.96 -26.93
C LEU A 140 14.77 7.59 -27.28
N PRO A 141 15.04 7.02 -28.47
CA PRO A 141 14.69 5.63 -28.73
C PRO A 141 15.48 4.74 -27.76
N PRO A 142 14.90 3.64 -27.30
CA PRO A 142 15.57 2.73 -26.39
C PRO A 142 16.84 2.17 -27.05
N ILE A 143 18.01 2.44 -26.45
CA ILE A 143 19.28 1.85 -26.86
C ILE A 143 19.22 0.34 -26.59
N LYS A 144 19.12 -0.47 -27.66
CA LYS A 144 19.26 -1.92 -27.58
C LYS A 144 20.74 -2.27 -27.38
N ARG A 145 21.19 -2.34 -26.12
CA ARG A 145 22.42 -3.06 -25.76
C ARG A 145 22.04 -4.27 -24.91
N ARG A 146 22.17 -5.46 -25.53
CA ARG A 146 22.09 -6.79 -24.88
C ARG A 146 20.92 -6.97 -23.90
N GLY A 147 19.71 -7.17 -24.43
CA GLY A 147 18.65 -7.91 -23.75
C GLY A 147 17.94 -7.26 -22.56
N THR A 148 18.35 -6.07 -22.10
CA THR A 148 17.74 -5.40 -20.95
C THR A 148 17.28 -3.99 -21.32
N TRP A 149 16.00 -3.68 -21.12
CA TRP A 149 15.48 -2.31 -21.22
C TRP A 149 15.92 -1.53 -19.97
N LEU A 150 17.01 -0.77 -20.06
CA LEU A 150 17.44 0.14 -18.99
C LEU A 150 16.99 1.57 -19.33
N LEU A 151 16.03 2.09 -18.56
CA LEU A 151 15.75 3.53 -18.49
C LEU A 151 16.89 4.19 -17.71
N GLN A 152 17.85 4.78 -18.41
CA GLN A 152 18.84 5.64 -17.78
C GLN A 152 18.23 7.02 -17.51
N LEU A 153 17.98 7.31 -16.23
CA LEU A 153 17.72 8.67 -15.76
C LEU A 153 19.08 9.32 -15.45
N ILE A 154 19.64 10.07 -16.40
CA ILE A 154 20.83 10.89 -16.16
C ILE A 154 20.35 12.29 -15.75
N ILE A 155 20.50 12.63 -14.47
CA ILE A 155 20.27 13.99 -13.98
C ILE A 155 21.61 14.70 -13.86
N LEU A 156 21.93 15.55 -14.83
CA LEU A 156 23.02 16.52 -14.72
C LEU A 156 22.55 17.70 -13.86
N THR A 157 23.27 17.95 -12.79
CA THR A 157 23.04 19.08 -11.87
C THR A 157 23.95 20.22 -12.25
N THR A 158 23.40 21.39 -12.58
CA THR A 158 24.20 22.61 -12.65
C THR A 158 24.31 23.26 -11.27
N HIS A 159 25.57 23.36 -10.83
CA HIS A 159 26.19 24.22 -9.82
C HIS A 159 25.33 24.86 -8.71
N ARG A 160 25.69 24.49 -7.46
CA ARG A 160 25.41 25.12 -6.16
C ARG A 160 23.96 25.15 -5.69
N CYS A 161 23.60 24.12 -4.91
CA CYS A 161 22.81 24.23 -3.66
C CYS A 161 22.71 22.82 -3.03
N LEU A 162 23.57 22.53 -2.07
CA LEU A 162 23.81 21.20 -1.44
C LEU A 162 22.64 20.60 -0.62
N GLY A 163 21.41 21.11 -0.74
CA GLY A 163 20.22 20.57 -0.04
C GLY A 163 19.04 20.26 -0.97
N ALA A 164 18.61 21.25 -1.76
CA ALA A 164 17.43 21.13 -2.63
C ALA A 164 17.65 20.19 -3.83
N ILE A 165 18.90 20.08 -4.31
CA ILE A 165 19.24 19.30 -5.52
C ILE A 165 19.01 17.79 -5.31
N CYS A 166 19.21 17.27 -4.10
CA CYS A 166 19.05 15.84 -3.81
C CYS A 166 17.57 15.41 -3.82
N LEU A 167 16.68 16.27 -3.31
CA LEU A 167 15.22 16.04 -3.27
C LEU A 167 14.57 16.06 -4.66
N VAL A 168 15.06 16.92 -5.56
CA VAL A 168 14.55 16.97 -6.93
C VAL A 168 14.90 15.68 -7.68
N LYS A 169 16.11 15.13 -7.51
CA LYS A 169 16.53 13.88 -8.18
C LYS A 169 15.68 12.66 -7.81
N THR A 170 15.36 12.51 -6.53
CA THR A 170 14.43 11.48 -6.07
C THR A 170 13.01 11.78 -6.54
N CYS A 171 12.52 13.03 -6.46
CA CYS A 171 11.16 13.38 -6.88
C CYS A 171 10.86 13.11 -8.36
N THR A 172 11.75 13.46 -9.31
CA THR A 172 11.47 13.24 -10.74
C THR A 172 11.39 11.74 -11.07
N LEU A 173 12.19 10.91 -10.41
CA LEU A 173 12.12 9.46 -10.56
C LEU A 173 10.74 8.92 -10.11
N TYR A 174 10.18 9.44 -9.02
CA TYR A 174 8.90 9.00 -8.48
C TYR A 174 7.70 9.52 -9.29
N LEU A 175 7.73 10.78 -9.73
CA LEU A 175 6.61 11.41 -10.46
C LEU A 175 6.48 10.88 -11.90
N PHE A 176 7.60 10.70 -12.61
CA PHE A 176 7.56 10.21 -14.00
C PHE A 176 7.14 8.72 -14.06
N LYS A 177 7.58 7.91 -13.09
CA LYS A 177 7.22 6.49 -13.00
C LYS A 177 5.75 6.26 -12.65
N SER A 178 5.16 7.12 -11.80
CA SER A 178 3.74 7.00 -11.43
C SER A 178 2.79 7.31 -12.60
N LEU A 179 3.15 8.25 -13.49
CA LEU A 179 2.32 8.66 -14.63
C LEU A 179 2.33 7.64 -15.79
N VAL A 180 3.49 7.03 -16.07
CA VAL A 180 3.63 6.02 -17.13
C VAL A 180 2.89 4.71 -16.80
N TYR A 181 2.74 4.38 -15.51
CA TYR A 181 2.18 3.08 -15.10
C TYR A 181 0.66 3.07 -14.91
N VAL A 182 0.04 4.25 -14.76
CA VAL A 182 -1.40 4.35 -14.46
C VAL A 182 -2.23 4.65 -15.71
N SER A 183 -1.59 5.16 -16.76
CA SER A 183 -2.13 5.33 -18.12
C SER A 183 -2.28 3.98 -18.81
#